data_AF-A0A5K3EK56-F1
#
_entry.id   AF-A0A5K3EK56-F1
#
_cell.length_a   1.000
_cell.length_b   1.000
_cell.length_c   1.000
_cell.angle_alpha   90.00
_cell.angle_beta   90.00
_cell.angle_gamma   90.00
#
_symmetry.space_group_name_H-M   'P 1'
#
loop_
_entity.id
_entity.type
_entity.pdbx_description
1 polymer ?
#
loop_
_entity_poly.entity_id
_entity_poly.type
_entity_poly.pdbx_seq_one_letter_code
_entity_poly.pdbx_strand_id
1 'polypeptide(L)'
;MSAKSKSIALFRKLHRTRLVVFKGDASALAQTREKVKEEFRKNKHITDPEKLKELWKFGEEVDLLLRKTVIQCEYDEEKQRYRATVRDEVFCPENNEKNQ
;
A
#
# COMPACT_ATOMS: atom_id res chain seq x y z
N MET A 1 -9.84 20.48 11.48
CA MET A 1 -8.89 19.34 11.37
C MET A 1 -7.49 19.90 11.19
N SER A 2 -6.57 19.67 12.13
CA SER A 2 -5.19 20.16 12.04
C SER A 2 -4.40 19.40 10.95
N ALA A 3 -3.42 20.04 10.30
CA ALA A 3 -2.55 19.37 9.33
C ALA A 3 -1.87 18.13 9.94
N LYS A 4 -1.46 18.21 11.21
CA LYS A 4 -0.87 17.08 11.94
C LYS A 4 -1.82 15.90 12.09
N SER A 5 -3.11 16.16 12.38
CA SER A 5 -4.08 15.08 12.57
C SER A 5 -4.36 14.32 11.27
N LYS A 6 -4.39 15.03 10.12
CA LYS A 6 -4.51 14.40 8.80
C LYS A 6 -3.30 13.53 8.45
N SER A 7 -2.08 14.04 8.65
CA SER A 7 -0.86 13.26 8.39
C SER A 7 -0.78 11.98 9.24
N ILE A 8 -1.18 12.04 10.51
CA ILE A 8 -1.22 10.86 11.39
C ILE A 8 -2.30 9.87 10.93
N ALA A 9 -3.48 10.36 10.52
CA ALA A 9 -4.54 9.50 10.00
C ALA A 9 -4.09 8.74 8.74
N LEU A 10 -3.44 9.45 7.80
CA LEU A 10 -2.86 8.85 6.59
C LEU A 10 -1.78 7.83 6.91
N PHE A 11 -0.87 8.15 7.83
CA PHE A 11 0.18 7.22 8.28
C PHE A 11 -0.42 5.92 8.84
N ARG A 12 -1.46 6.02 9.68
CA ARG A 12 -2.18 4.86 10.21
C ARG A 12 -2.88 4.06 9.11
N LYS A 13 -3.50 4.74 8.13
CA LYS A 13 -4.16 4.10 7.00
C LYS A 13 -3.17 3.28 6.18
N LEU A 14 -2.04 3.87 5.79
CA LEU A 14 -0.98 3.21 5.03
C LEU A 14 -0.36 2.02 5.79
N HIS A 15 -0.18 2.18 7.11
CA HIS A 15 0.26 1.11 7.98
C HIS A 15 -0.71 -0.08 8.02
N ARG A 16 -2.02 0.18 8.04
CA ARG A 16 -3.04 -0.88 8.00
C ARG A 16 -3.04 -1.57 6.64
N THR A 17 -2.99 -0.80 5.55
CA THR A 17 -2.98 -1.36 4.19
C THR A 17 -1.77 -2.26 3.97
N ARG A 18 -0.56 -1.89 4.43
CA ARG A 18 0.59 -2.80 4.29
C ARG A 18 0.42 -4.12 5.05
N LEU A 19 -0.24 -4.12 6.21
CA LEU A 19 -0.47 -5.33 7.01
C LEU A 19 -1.44 -6.28 6.30
N VAL A 20 -2.41 -5.68 5.60
CA VAL A 20 -3.40 -6.40 4.80
C VAL A 20 -2.74 -6.94 3.53
N VAL A 21 -1.97 -6.10 2.83
CA VAL A 21 -1.34 -6.39 1.54
C VAL A 21 -0.20 -7.40 1.63
N PHE A 22 0.64 -7.31 2.67
CA PHE A 22 1.82 -8.16 2.88
C PHE A 22 1.66 -9.10 4.09
N LYS A 23 0.43 -9.55 4.37
CA LYS A 23 0.16 -10.52 5.44
C LYS A 23 1.06 -11.76 5.28
N GLY A 24 1.78 -12.13 6.33
CA GLY A 24 2.66 -13.31 6.33
C GLY A 24 4.08 -13.06 5.79
N ASP A 25 4.33 -11.95 5.10
CA ASP A 25 5.66 -11.60 4.58
C ASP A 25 6.38 -10.64 5.54
N ALA A 26 7.15 -11.19 6.48
CA ALA A 26 7.89 -10.40 7.46
C ALA A 26 8.92 -9.46 6.82
N SER A 27 9.52 -9.85 5.69
CA SER A 27 10.52 -9.04 4.99
C SER A 27 9.88 -7.83 4.33
N ALA A 28 8.82 -8.04 3.54
CA ALA A 28 8.09 -6.94 2.92
C ALA A 28 7.47 -6.01 3.96
N LEU A 29 6.90 -6.55 5.05
CA LEU A 29 6.36 -5.74 6.14
C LEU A 29 7.40 -4.83 6.80
N ALA A 30 8.62 -5.34 7.01
CA ALA A 30 9.72 -4.56 7.58
C ALA A 30 10.21 -3.47 6.60
N GLN A 31 10.43 -3.83 5.33
CA GLN A 31 10.90 -2.90 4.31
C GLN A 31 9.89 -1.78 4.06
N THR A 32 8.60 -2.11 3.90
CA THR A 32 7.55 -1.12 3.72
C THR A 32 7.41 -0.23 4.95
N ARG A 33 7.58 -0.77 6.16
CA ARG A 33 7.56 0.02 7.39
C ARG A 33 8.67 1.07 7.42
N GLU A 34 9.91 0.68 7.14
CA GLU A 34 11.03 1.62 7.15
C GLU A 34 10.90 2.67 6.03
N LYS A 35 10.51 2.27 4.81
CA LYS A 35 10.23 3.23 3.73
C LYS A 35 9.18 4.28 4.11
N VAL A 36 8.02 3.85 4.64
CA VAL A 36 6.97 4.79 5.08
C VAL A 36 7.49 5.72 6.17
N LYS A 37 8.24 5.20 7.15
CA LYS A 37 8.80 6.00 8.23
C LYS A 37 9.84 7.01 7.73
N GLU A 38 10.68 6.62 6.78
CA GLU A 38 11.68 7.48 6.15
C GLU A 38 11.02 8.65 5.40
N GLU A 39 10.02 8.38 4.57
CA GLU A 39 9.30 9.41 3.81
C GLU A 39 8.57 10.39 4.73
N PHE A 40 7.93 9.93 5.80
CA PHE A 40 7.31 10.81 6.78
C PHE A 40 8.34 11.62 7.60
N ARG A 41 9.55 11.08 7.83
CA ARG A 41 10.64 11.82 8.48
C ARG A 41 11.23 12.89 7.57
N LYS A 42 11.45 12.58 6.29
CA LYS A 42 11.91 13.54 5.28
C LYS A 42 10.95 14.73 5.21
N ASN A 43 9.65 14.46 5.19
CA ASN A 43 8.64 15.50 5.02
C ASN A 43 8.22 16.21 6.33
N LYS A 44 8.84 15.90 7.48
CA LYS A 44 8.45 16.44 8.80
C LYS A 44 8.60 17.97 8.91
N HIS A 45 9.52 18.55 8.17
CA HIS A 45 9.87 19.98 8.23
C HIS A 45 9.05 20.84 7.25
N ILE A 46 8.22 20.23 6.40
CA ILE A 46 7.41 20.95 5.43
C ILE A 46 6.23 21.61 6.16
N THR A 47 6.22 22.94 6.18
CA THR A 47 5.16 23.79 6.75
C THR A 47 4.29 24.43 5.68
N ASP A 48 4.66 24.30 4.41
CA ASP A 48 3.93 24.83 3.27
C ASP A 48 2.58 24.08 3.07
N PRO A 49 1.43 24.77 3.13
CA PRO A 49 0.12 24.15 3.02
C PRO A 49 -0.16 23.52 1.65
N GLU A 50 0.45 24.00 0.55
CA GLU A 50 0.24 23.41 -0.77
C GLU A 50 0.97 22.07 -0.90
N LYS A 51 2.26 22.06 -0.54
CA LYS A 51 3.07 20.82 -0.52
C LYS A 51 2.49 19.77 0.41
N LEU A 52 1.91 20.17 1.55
CA LEU A 52 1.22 19.24 2.45
C LEU A 52 0.02 18.56 1.78
N LYS A 53 -0.77 19.30 0.99
CA LYS A 53 -1.90 18.72 0.26
C LYS A 53 -1.44 17.73 -0.81
N GLU A 54 -0.37 18.06 -1.54
CA GLU A 54 0.23 17.14 -2.52
C GLU A 54 0.71 15.85 -1.89
N LEU A 55 1.43 15.93 -0.76
CA LEU A 55 1.90 14.76 -0.01
C LEU A 55 0.74 13.91 0.51
N TRP A 56 -0.36 14.52 0.95
CA TRP A 56 -1.54 13.77 1.35
C TRP A 56 -2.18 13.02 0.19
N LYS A 57 -2.35 13.70 -0.96
CA LYS A 57 -2.87 13.06 -2.18
C LYS A 57 -1.97 11.90 -2.62
N PHE A 58 -0.67 12.13 -2.66
CA PHE A 58 0.31 11.11 -3.00
C PHE A 58 0.21 9.88 -2.09
N GLY A 59 0.11 10.08 -0.77
CA GLY A 59 -0.05 8.96 0.16
C GLY A 59 -1.39 8.21 0.00
N GLU A 60 -2.48 8.91 -0.37
CA GLU A 60 -3.77 8.28 -0.67
C GLU A 60 -3.73 7.48 -1.99
N GLU A 61 -3.03 7.99 -3.01
CA GLU A 61 -2.81 7.28 -4.26
C GLU A 61 -1.97 6.02 -4.07
N VAL A 62 -0.90 6.08 -3.27
CA VAL A 62 -0.09 4.90 -2.93
C VAL A 62 -0.92 3.87 -2.16
N ASP A 63 -1.79 4.30 -1.24
CA ASP A 63 -2.72 3.42 -0.52
C ASP A 63 -3.66 2.69 -1.50
N LEU A 64 -4.23 3.42 -2.45
CA LEU A 64 -5.12 2.87 -3.48
C LEU A 64 -4.36 1.92 -4.42
N LEU A 65 -3.15 2.30 -4.83
CA LEU A 65 -2.30 1.49 -5.71
C LEU A 65 -1.99 0.15 -5.06
N LEU A 66 -1.50 0.16 -3.81
CA LEU A 66 -1.16 -1.07 -3.07
C LEU A 66 -2.36 -2.00 -2.92
N ARG A 67 -3.56 -1.46 -2.72
CA ARG A 67 -4.80 -2.26 -2.63
C ARG A 67 -5.19 -2.89 -3.96
N LYS A 68 -5.02 -2.14 -5.05
CA LYS A 68 -5.46 -2.56 -6.40
C LYS A 68 -4.49 -3.49 -7.10
N THR A 69 -3.18 -3.33 -6.90
CA THR A 69 -2.16 -4.01 -7.71
C THR A 69 -1.51 -5.19 -7.01
N VAL A 70 -1.50 -5.21 -5.67
CA VAL A 70 -0.77 -6.25 -4.94
C VAL A 70 -1.70 -7.39 -4.53
N ILE A 71 -1.51 -8.54 -5.19
CA ILE A 71 -2.12 -9.82 -4.82
C ILE A 71 -1.13 -10.67 -4.03
N GLN A 72 -1.66 -11.50 -3.12
CA GLN A 72 -0.84 -12.42 -2.34
C GLN A 72 -0.96 -13.82 -2.90
N CYS A 73 0.17 -14.45 -3.17
CA CYS A 73 0.25 -15.85 -3.56
C CYS A 73 1.01 -16.61 -2.47
N GLU A 74 0.32 -17.51 -1.77
CA GLU A 74 0.93 -18.42 -0.80
C GLU A 74 1.06 -19.80 -1.43
N TYR A 75 2.21 -20.46 -1.24
CA TYR A 75 2.40 -21.84 -1.64
C TYR A 75 1.99 -22.77 -0.49
N ASP A 76 1.02 -23.64 -0.76
CA ASP A 76 0.54 -24.65 0.19
C ASP A 76 1.33 -25.95 -0.08
N GLU A 77 2.33 -26.22 0.77
CA GLU A 77 3.22 -27.39 0.65
C GLU A 77 2.46 -28.72 0.80
N GLU A 78 1.41 -28.75 1.63
CA GLU A 78 0.62 -29.96 1.88
C GLU A 78 -0.20 -30.38 0.65
N LYS A 79 -0.70 -29.39 -0.10
CA LYS A 79 -1.55 -29.63 -1.28
C LYS A 79 -0.81 -29.48 -2.60
N GLN A 80 0.47 -29.11 -2.57
CA GLN A 80 1.30 -28.81 -3.74
C GLN A 80 0.64 -27.80 -4.68
N ARG A 81 -0.01 -26.76 -4.13
CA ARG A 81 -0.77 -25.77 -4.91
C ARG A 81 -0.43 -24.35 -4.48
N TYR A 82 -0.48 -23.42 -5.43
CA TYR A 82 -0.42 -21.99 -5.15
C TYR A 82 -1.83 -21.45 -4.89
N ARG A 83 -2.00 -20.75 -3.76
CA ARG A 83 -3.23 -20.06 -3.39
C ARG A 83 -3.03 -18.56 -3.56
N ALA A 84 -3.67 -17.98 -4.57
CA ALA A 84 -3.78 -16.54 -4.70
C ALA A 84 -5.00 -16.03 -3.91
N THR A 85 -4.78 -15.09 -2.99
CA THR A 85 -5.86 -14.36 -2.34
C THR A 85 -6.11 -13.07 -3.10
N VAL A 86 -7.13 -13.08 -3.96
CA VAL A 86 -7.61 -11.89 -4.68
C VAL A 86 -8.65 -11.20 -3.81
N ARG A 87 -8.45 -9.91 -3.53
CA ARG A 87 -9.44 -9.08 -2.83
C ARG A 87 -10.35 -8.41 -3.86
N ASP A 88 -11.59 -8.12 -3.51
CA ASP A 88 -12.56 -7.48 -4.41
C ASP A 88 -12.10 -6.11 -4.94
N GLU A 89 -11.19 -5.44 -4.23
CA GLU A 89 -10.59 -4.16 -4.64
C GLU A 89 -9.46 -4.31 -5.67
N VAL A 90 -9.01 -5.53 -5.97
CA VAL A 90 -7.92 -5.79 -6.91
C VAL A 90 -8.40 -5.55 -8.33
N PHE A 91 -7.65 -4.74 -9.07
CA PHE A 91 -7.92 -4.56 -10.49
C PHE A 91 -7.45 -5.80 -11.26
N CYS A 92 -8.40 -6.60 -11.72
CA CYS A 92 -8.15 -7.64 -12.73
C CYS A 92 -8.38 -7.01 -14.11
N PRO A 93 -7.33 -6.73 -14.91
CA PRO A 93 -7.56 -6.41 -16.31
C PRO A 93 -8.22 -7.60 -17.00
N GLU A 94 -9.29 -7.36 -17.74
CA GLU A 94 -9.85 -8.37 -18.64
C GLU A 94 -8.76 -8.74 -19.65
N ASN A 95 -8.38 -10.02 -19.71
CA ASN A 95 -7.47 -10.55 -20.71
C ASN A 95 -8.15 -10.45 -22.08
N ASN A 96 -8.05 -9.29 -22.72
CA ASN A 96 -8.25 -9.18 -24.16
C ASN A 96 -6.96 -9.65 -24.84
N GLU A 97 -6.75 -10.96 -24.84
CA GLU A 97 -5.91 -11.63 -25.83
C GLU A 97 -6.55 -11.39 -27.20
N LYS A 98 -6.27 -10.23 -27.80
CA LYS A 98 -6.37 -10.07 -29.24
C LYS A 98 -5.22 -10.88 -29.83
N ASN A 99 -5.50 -12.15 -30.11
CA ASN A 99 -4.75 -12.94 -31.07
C ASN A 99 -4.65 -12.12 -32.36
N GLN A 100 -3.44 -11.67 -32.68
CA GLN A 100 -3.02 -11.20 -34.00
C GLN A 100 -1.87 -12.08 -34.47
#